data_AF-A0A652KXY8-F1
#
_entry.id   AF-A0A652KXY8-F1
#
_cell.length_a   1.000
_cell.length_b   1.000
_cell.length_c   1.000
_cell.angle_alpha   90.00
_cell.angle_beta   90.00
_cell.angle_gamma   90.00
#
_symmetry.space_group_name_H-M   'P 1'
#
loop_
_entity.id
_entity.type
_entity.pdbx_description
1 polymer ?
#
loop_
_entity_poly.entity_id
_entity_poly.type
_entity_poly.pdbx_seq_one_letter_code
_entity_poly.pdbx_strand_id
1 'polypeptide(L)'
;MGTTDANGVDLSGATGRLIQTVDLEKGPAPQAIATDTVHGHVFVLQVESSATAPQGNLWLNRINRRTGAITGSMQLKGFGHGLSMGAEPVGADTYLWTEVGPLQLSADNSAFGKAVTRFRFVDGTVLDGAAIPQSRKFTPPGSTSSTGPSLDPVNGRLCVMYHKDGKRHFTRYDSAAAAAGEWTPVGTTFVMPAGEDVTPDVHTPHPLQKTLVSQGFTALGDVLYSYQWAPYDAADKFPGVAFLTSYDWNTGQRIDRQVVTNADGLTRREPEGVTTEVDPATGEARLLFGFSNTVPDTTGSRDVTIGFYPTRPAVDGVKVLADWEDLTLEPGVSPGADRPRGRLIALAGTTYLQLRGTVTCSPGLTADSRIGTLPHRLRATRLTRQNVPRNNNTGRCVCRLETDVTGALRAYGATSDNAITWIDFG
;
A
#
# COMPACT_ATOMS: atom_id res chain seq x y z
N MET A 1 -20.59 1.31 13.59
CA MET A 1 -19.45 1.74 14.43
C MET A 1 -18.39 0.67 14.27
N GLY A 2 -17.15 1.05 13.92
CA GLY A 2 -16.07 0.07 13.80
C GLY A 2 -15.59 -0.42 15.16
N THR A 3 -14.83 -1.51 15.13
CA THR A 3 -14.27 -2.14 16.33
C THR A 3 -12.75 -2.10 16.23
N THR A 4 -12.08 -1.62 17.28
CA THR A 4 -10.63 -1.71 17.41
C THR A 4 -10.26 -3.13 17.83
N ASP A 5 -9.37 -3.78 17.10
CA ASP A 5 -8.90 -5.12 17.43
C ASP A 5 -7.77 -5.12 18.48
N ALA A 6 -7.28 -6.32 18.82
CA ALA A 6 -6.25 -6.53 19.82
C ALA A 6 -4.89 -5.88 19.48
N ASN A 7 -4.65 -5.53 18.21
CA ASN A 7 -3.44 -4.84 17.76
C ASN A 7 -3.61 -3.32 17.70
N GLY A 8 -4.79 -2.79 18.06
CA GLY A 8 -5.10 -1.37 17.98
C GLY A 8 -5.56 -0.92 16.59
N VAL A 9 -5.80 -1.83 15.64
CA VAL A 9 -6.31 -1.46 14.31
C VAL A 9 -7.82 -1.24 14.38
N ASP A 10 -8.26 -0.04 13.98
CA ASP A 10 -9.66 0.29 13.72
C ASP A 10 -9.87 0.42 12.20
N LEU A 11 -10.55 -0.56 11.60
CA LEU A 11 -10.79 -0.60 10.15
C LEU A 11 -11.79 0.46 9.67
N SER A 12 -12.54 1.10 10.57
CA SER A 12 -13.42 2.23 10.24
C SER A 12 -12.72 3.58 10.37
N GLY A 13 -11.52 3.57 10.94
CA GLY A 13 -10.75 4.75 11.28
C GLY A 13 -10.07 5.42 10.08
N ALA A 14 -9.46 6.56 10.36
CA ALA A 14 -8.69 7.30 9.36
C ALA A 14 -7.41 6.54 8.96
N THR A 15 -7.04 6.69 7.69
CA THR A 15 -5.89 6.02 7.09
C THR A 15 -4.82 7.02 6.68
N GLY A 16 -3.56 6.65 6.89
CA GLY A 16 -2.40 7.37 6.38
C GLY A 16 -2.03 6.91 4.97
N ARG A 17 -0.96 7.51 4.43
CA ARG A 17 -0.34 7.10 3.17
C ARG A 17 1.13 6.84 3.42
N LEU A 18 1.59 5.67 2.99
CA LEU A 18 3.00 5.36 2.94
C LEU A 18 3.59 5.74 1.59
N ILE A 19 2.94 5.36 0.48
CA ILE A 19 3.34 5.64 -0.90
C ILE A 19 2.13 6.15 -1.68
N GLN A 20 2.31 7.16 -2.55
CA GLN A 20 1.28 7.61 -3.49
C GLN A 20 1.80 7.55 -4.94
N THR A 21 1.11 6.78 -5.79
CA THR A 21 1.27 6.70 -7.26
C THR A 21 2.73 6.60 -7.70
N VAL A 22 3.36 5.46 -7.39
CA VAL A 22 4.70 5.12 -7.89
C VAL A 22 4.57 4.17 -9.06
N ASP A 23 5.03 4.62 -10.24
CA ASP A 23 5.10 3.78 -11.44
C ASP A 23 6.00 2.57 -11.18
N LEU A 24 5.49 1.38 -11.53
CA LEU A 24 6.22 0.14 -11.42
C LEU A 24 6.93 -0.21 -12.74
N GLU A 25 7.88 -1.13 -12.69
CA GLU A 25 8.67 -1.47 -13.88
C GLU A 25 7.87 -2.20 -14.97
N LYS A 26 6.85 -2.97 -14.58
CA LYS A 26 5.98 -3.70 -15.54
C LYS A 26 4.59 -3.10 -15.62
N GLY A 27 3.92 -3.36 -16.75
CA GLY A 27 2.56 -2.92 -17.03
C GLY A 27 1.43 -3.63 -16.25
N PRO A 28 1.55 -4.90 -15.80
CA PRO A 28 0.49 -5.55 -15.01
C PRO A 28 0.31 -4.93 -13.63
N ALA A 29 -0.84 -5.19 -12.99
CA ALA A 29 -1.10 -4.70 -11.65
C ALA A 29 -0.12 -5.31 -10.62
N PRO A 30 0.25 -4.57 -9.55
CA PRO A 30 0.85 -5.17 -8.37
C PRO A 30 -0.03 -6.29 -7.81
N GLN A 31 0.55 -7.24 -7.09
CA GLN A 31 -0.14 -8.42 -6.56
C GLN A 31 0.08 -8.58 -5.05
N ALA A 32 1.29 -8.26 -4.59
CA ALA A 32 1.63 -8.25 -3.17
C ALA A 32 2.60 -7.13 -2.82
N ILE A 33 2.52 -6.71 -1.56
CA ILE A 33 3.39 -5.71 -0.95
C ILE A 33 4.07 -6.29 0.29
N ALA A 34 5.29 -5.86 0.57
CA ALA A 34 5.99 -6.14 1.83
C ALA A 34 6.91 -4.96 2.19
N THR A 35 7.31 -4.85 3.46
CA THR A 35 8.17 -3.75 3.92
C THR A 35 9.39 -4.26 4.65
N ASP A 36 10.52 -3.62 4.38
CA ASP A 36 11.72 -3.72 5.19
C ASP A 36 11.99 -2.34 5.77
N THR A 37 11.49 -2.12 6.99
CA THR A 37 11.58 -0.81 7.64
C THR A 37 12.97 -0.52 8.17
N VAL A 38 13.82 -1.54 8.35
CA VAL A 38 15.22 -1.40 8.79
C VAL A 38 16.07 -0.78 7.68
N HIS A 39 15.94 -1.28 6.45
CA HIS A 39 16.66 -0.76 5.29
C HIS A 39 15.90 0.35 4.53
N GLY A 40 14.67 0.66 4.95
CA GLY A 40 13.86 1.73 4.36
C GLY A 40 13.31 1.38 2.97
N HIS A 41 12.94 0.11 2.78
CA HIS A 41 12.44 -0.41 1.51
C HIS A 41 10.98 -0.84 1.59
N VAL A 42 10.29 -0.65 0.47
CA VAL A 42 9.01 -1.30 0.17
C VAL A 42 9.23 -2.19 -1.04
N PHE A 43 8.69 -3.39 -0.99
CA PHE A 43 8.76 -4.36 -2.07
C PHE A 43 7.37 -4.58 -2.67
N VAL A 44 7.30 -4.64 -4.01
CA VAL A 44 6.04 -4.83 -4.74
C VAL A 44 6.23 -5.89 -5.82
N LEU A 45 5.43 -6.95 -5.76
CA LEU A 45 5.40 -8.01 -6.77
C LEU A 45 4.37 -7.69 -7.86
N GLN A 46 4.69 -8.00 -9.10
CA GLN A 46 3.80 -7.98 -10.25
C GLN A 46 3.89 -9.30 -10.99
N VAL A 47 2.82 -9.74 -11.64
CA VAL A 47 2.96 -10.71 -12.73
C VAL A 47 3.78 -10.05 -13.84
N GLU A 48 4.69 -10.80 -14.47
CA GLU A 48 5.55 -10.26 -15.53
C GLU A 48 4.73 -9.70 -16.71
N SER A 49 3.76 -10.47 -17.18
CA SER A 49 2.80 -10.09 -18.21
C SER A 49 1.59 -11.01 -18.22
N SER A 50 0.45 -10.56 -18.74
CA SER A 50 -0.71 -11.43 -18.96
C SER A 50 -0.40 -12.59 -19.93
N ALA A 51 0.52 -12.40 -20.88
CA ALA A 51 0.92 -13.44 -21.84
C ALA A 51 1.78 -14.55 -21.20
N THR A 52 2.52 -14.23 -20.14
CA THR A 52 3.38 -15.17 -19.41
C THR A 52 2.80 -15.61 -18.06
N ALA A 53 1.56 -15.22 -17.73
CA ALA A 53 0.87 -15.64 -16.51
C ALA A 53 0.86 -17.16 -16.26
N PRO A 54 0.73 -18.04 -17.28
CA PRO A 54 0.79 -19.49 -17.07
C PRO A 54 2.20 -20.00 -16.70
N GLN A 55 3.25 -19.20 -16.94
CA GLN A 55 4.62 -19.54 -16.57
C GLN A 55 4.93 -19.20 -15.11
N GLY A 56 4.07 -18.41 -14.46
CA GLY A 56 4.27 -17.98 -13.08
C GLY A 56 5.48 -17.06 -12.91
N ASN A 57 5.83 -16.29 -13.93
CA ASN A 57 6.93 -15.32 -13.84
C ASN A 57 6.45 -14.04 -13.17
N LEU A 58 7.21 -13.57 -12.20
CA LEU A 58 6.95 -12.34 -11.45
C LEU A 58 8.08 -11.33 -11.64
N TRP A 59 7.74 -10.08 -11.37
CA TRP A 59 8.67 -8.97 -11.28
C TRP A 59 8.59 -8.35 -9.89
N LEU A 60 9.72 -8.28 -9.20
CA LEU A 60 9.84 -7.70 -7.87
C LEU A 60 10.46 -6.31 -7.99
N ASN A 61 9.78 -5.30 -7.48
CA ASN A 61 10.25 -3.91 -7.45
C ASN A 61 10.72 -3.57 -6.02
N ARG A 62 11.86 -2.91 -5.88
CA ARG A 62 12.32 -2.32 -4.62
C ARG A 62 12.16 -0.80 -4.67
N ILE A 63 11.30 -0.26 -3.82
CA ILE A 63 10.98 1.16 -3.72
C ILE A 63 11.64 1.73 -2.46
N ASN A 64 12.23 2.91 -2.56
CA ASN A 64 12.63 3.69 -1.40
C ASN A 64 11.38 4.18 -0.65
N ARG A 65 11.19 3.71 0.59
CA ARG A 65 10.00 3.99 1.40
C ARG A 65 9.76 5.49 1.61
N ARG A 66 10.82 6.31 1.65
CA ARG A 66 10.73 7.74 1.93
C ARG A 66 10.51 8.59 0.69
N THR A 67 11.13 8.25 -0.43
CA THR A 67 11.07 9.07 -1.65
C THR A 67 10.08 8.56 -2.68
N GLY A 68 9.68 7.28 -2.59
CA GLY A 68 8.87 6.62 -3.62
C GLY A 68 9.68 6.26 -4.88
N ALA A 69 11.00 6.47 -4.90
CA ALA A 69 11.82 6.11 -6.06
C ALA A 69 11.98 4.59 -6.17
N ILE A 70 11.84 4.04 -7.39
CA ILE A 70 12.29 2.69 -7.69
C ILE A 70 13.83 2.67 -7.60
N THR A 71 14.36 1.76 -6.80
CA THR A 71 15.80 1.64 -6.48
C THR A 71 16.38 0.28 -6.89
N GLY A 72 15.58 -0.55 -7.56
CA GLY A 72 16.02 -1.82 -8.10
C GLY A 72 14.87 -2.75 -8.39
N SER A 73 15.18 -3.84 -9.09
CA SER A 73 14.22 -4.88 -9.42
C SER A 73 14.86 -6.25 -9.59
N MET A 74 14.02 -7.28 -9.60
CA MET A 74 14.46 -8.68 -9.72
C MET A 74 13.37 -9.50 -10.42
N GLN A 75 13.75 -10.31 -11.40
CA GLN A 75 12.83 -11.24 -12.07
C GLN A 75 12.77 -12.57 -11.31
N LEU A 76 11.58 -13.11 -11.11
CA LEU A 76 11.36 -14.39 -10.46
C LEU A 76 10.65 -15.33 -11.45
N LYS A 77 11.32 -16.39 -11.92
CA LYS A 77 10.75 -17.33 -12.90
C LYS A 77 10.14 -18.55 -12.24
N GLY A 78 8.91 -18.93 -12.61
CA GLY A 78 8.24 -20.10 -12.05
C GLY A 78 7.87 -19.98 -10.58
N PHE A 79 7.56 -18.77 -10.12
CA PHE A 79 7.15 -18.51 -8.74
C PHE A 79 5.64 -18.66 -8.53
N GLY A 80 4.83 -18.12 -9.43
CA GLY A 80 3.36 -18.20 -9.34
C GLY A 80 2.70 -16.87 -9.69
N HIS A 81 1.75 -16.45 -8.86
CA HIS A 81 0.91 -15.27 -9.11
C HIS A 81 1.35 -14.04 -8.32
N GLY A 82 2.04 -14.24 -7.19
CA GLY A 82 2.39 -13.21 -6.23
C GLY A 82 1.29 -12.92 -5.22
N LEU A 83 0.56 -13.95 -4.76
CA LEU A 83 -0.60 -13.82 -3.84
C LEU A 83 -0.31 -13.01 -2.56
N SER A 84 0.91 -13.15 -2.03
CA SER A 84 1.35 -12.50 -0.79
C SER A 84 2.87 -12.57 -0.68
N MET A 85 3.42 -11.72 0.19
CA MET A 85 4.86 -11.59 0.39
C MET A 85 5.19 -11.18 1.82
N GLY A 86 6.37 -11.58 2.29
CA GLY A 86 7.01 -11.05 3.49
C GLY A 86 8.42 -10.55 3.17
N ALA A 87 8.87 -9.51 3.86
CA ALA A 87 10.23 -8.98 3.74
C ALA A 87 10.91 -9.00 5.11
N GLU A 88 12.10 -9.57 5.17
CA GLU A 88 12.84 -9.85 6.38
C GLU A 88 14.24 -9.23 6.28
N PRO A 89 14.55 -8.20 7.10
CA PRO A 89 15.89 -7.65 7.16
C PRO A 89 16.87 -8.64 7.82
N VAL A 90 18.00 -8.90 7.16
CA VAL A 90 19.10 -9.71 7.71
C VAL A 90 20.43 -9.05 7.43
N GLY A 91 21.07 -8.54 8.50
CA GLY A 91 22.32 -7.80 8.36
C GLY A 91 22.10 -6.53 7.54
N ALA A 92 22.79 -6.43 6.40
CA ALA A 92 22.64 -5.32 5.44
C ALA A 92 21.73 -5.68 4.24
N ASP A 93 21.14 -6.88 4.24
CA ASP A 93 20.38 -7.43 3.14
C ASP A 93 18.89 -7.58 3.48
N THR A 94 18.05 -7.56 2.45
CA THR A 94 16.64 -7.96 2.56
C THR A 94 16.45 -9.35 1.98
N TYR A 95 15.84 -10.24 2.75
CA TYR A 95 15.33 -11.51 2.27
C TYR A 95 13.81 -11.44 2.11
N LEU A 96 13.30 -12.09 1.07
CA LEU A 96 11.90 -12.11 0.73
C LEU A 96 11.36 -13.52 0.85
N TRP A 97 10.12 -13.58 1.31
CA TRP A 97 9.28 -14.76 1.35
C TRP A 97 8.18 -14.62 0.31
N THR A 98 8.06 -15.56 -0.61
CA THR A 98 6.87 -15.64 -1.48
C THR A 98 6.65 -17.08 -1.95
N GLU A 99 5.61 -17.27 -2.74
CA GLU A 99 5.28 -18.56 -3.35
C GLU A 99 6.32 -18.99 -4.39
N VAL A 100 6.46 -20.30 -4.58
CA VAL A 100 7.28 -20.88 -5.63
C VAL A 100 6.68 -22.19 -6.14
N GLY A 101 7.07 -22.60 -7.35
CA GLY A 101 6.70 -23.88 -7.91
C GLY A 101 7.00 -25.09 -7.00
N PRO A 102 6.30 -26.22 -7.19
CA PRO A 102 5.55 -26.59 -8.40
C PRO A 102 4.32 -25.73 -8.63
N LEU A 103 4.08 -25.40 -9.90
CA LEU A 103 2.99 -24.53 -10.32
C LEU A 103 1.68 -25.30 -10.48
N GLN A 104 0.59 -24.62 -10.20
CA GLN A 104 -0.76 -25.01 -10.55
C GLN A 104 -1.40 -23.91 -11.39
N LEU A 105 -2.17 -24.29 -12.39
CA LEU A 105 -2.95 -23.36 -13.19
C LEU A 105 -4.39 -23.29 -12.66
N SER A 106 -4.91 -22.08 -12.57
CA SER A 106 -6.34 -21.82 -12.39
C SER A 106 -7.09 -21.99 -13.71
N ALA A 107 -8.42 -21.92 -13.66
CA ALA A 107 -9.27 -22.05 -14.84
C ALA A 107 -9.05 -20.94 -15.89
N ASP A 108 -8.62 -19.75 -15.45
CA ASP A 108 -8.23 -18.61 -16.30
C ASP A 108 -6.75 -18.65 -16.73
N ASN A 109 -6.08 -19.78 -16.53
CA ASN A 109 -4.69 -20.03 -16.92
C ASN A 109 -3.65 -19.18 -16.16
N SER A 110 -4.00 -18.66 -14.99
CA SER A 110 -3.06 -18.00 -14.07
C SER A 110 -2.30 -19.05 -13.25
N ALA A 111 -0.98 -18.92 -13.15
CA ALA A 111 -0.16 -19.86 -12.38
C ALA A 111 -0.02 -19.46 -10.91
N PHE A 112 -0.08 -20.43 -10.01
CA PHE A 112 0.12 -20.29 -8.56
C PHE A 112 1.14 -21.31 -8.08
N GLY A 113 2.06 -20.88 -7.23
CA GLY A 113 3.02 -21.71 -6.53
C GLY A 113 2.37 -22.52 -5.41
N LYS A 114 2.81 -23.78 -5.26
CA LYS A 114 2.36 -24.69 -4.20
C LYS A 114 3.35 -24.80 -3.04
N ALA A 115 4.42 -24.03 -3.06
CA ALA A 115 5.41 -23.98 -1.99
C ALA A 115 5.72 -22.53 -1.61
N VAL A 116 6.35 -22.35 -0.46
CA VAL A 116 6.98 -21.09 -0.03
C VAL A 116 8.48 -21.25 -0.12
N THR A 117 9.18 -20.17 -0.50
CA THR A 117 10.63 -20.09 -0.43
C THR A 117 11.09 -18.76 0.15
N ARG A 118 12.33 -18.75 0.65
CA ARG A 118 13.05 -17.58 1.13
C ARG A 118 14.29 -17.33 0.28
N PHE A 119 14.43 -16.12 -0.24
CA PHE A 119 15.57 -15.74 -1.09
C PHE A 119 16.03 -14.31 -0.79
N ARG A 120 17.30 -14.02 -1.09
CA ARG A 120 17.87 -12.67 -0.94
C ARG A 120 17.45 -11.83 -2.15
N PHE A 121 17.07 -10.58 -1.92
CA PHE A 121 16.93 -9.61 -3.02
C PHE A 121 18.31 -9.28 -3.61
N VAL A 122 18.44 -9.40 -4.93
CA VAL A 122 19.63 -8.93 -5.65
C VAL A 122 19.19 -8.16 -6.87
N ASP A 123 19.51 -6.87 -6.90
CA ASP A 123 19.11 -5.95 -7.96
C ASP A 123 19.63 -6.38 -9.34
N GLY A 124 18.77 -6.26 -10.35
CA GLY A 124 19.06 -6.58 -11.75
C GLY A 124 19.20 -8.08 -12.05
N THR A 125 18.87 -8.95 -11.10
CA THR A 125 19.06 -10.41 -11.27
C THR A 125 17.78 -11.14 -11.64
N VAL A 126 17.98 -12.37 -12.11
CA VAL A 126 16.92 -13.35 -12.37
C VAL A 126 17.11 -14.52 -11.41
N LEU A 127 16.06 -14.86 -10.67
CA LEU A 127 16.01 -16.08 -9.86
C LEU A 127 15.03 -17.06 -10.49
N ASP A 128 15.57 -18.21 -10.89
CA ASP A 128 14.76 -19.31 -11.41
C ASP A 128 14.32 -20.23 -10.28
N GLY A 129 12.99 -20.35 -10.10
CA GLY A 129 12.40 -21.23 -9.10
C GLY A 129 12.75 -22.70 -9.32
N ALA A 130 13.05 -23.14 -10.55
CA ALA A 130 13.52 -24.49 -10.83
C ALA A 130 14.93 -24.76 -10.29
N ALA A 131 15.75 -23.72 -10.17
CA ALA A 131 17.11 -23.82 -9.62
C ALA A 131 17.16 -23.83 -8.08
N ILE A 132 16.05 -23.50 -7.41
CA ILE A 132 15.96 -23.52 -5.94
C ILE A 132 15.90 -24.99 -5.45
N PRO A 133 16.82 -25.44 -4.59
CA PRO A 133 16.81 -26.79 -4.04
C PRO A 133 15.51 -27.09 -3.28
N GLN A 134 15.02 -28.33 -3.38
CA GLN A 134 13.79 -28.74 -2.72
C GLN A 134 13.83 -28.54 -1.18
N SER A 135 15.01 -28.66 -0.56
CA SER A 135 15.20 -28.41 0.87
C SER A 135 14.95 -26.96 1.29
N ARG A 136 14.89 -26.02 0.33
CA ARG A 136 14.56 -24.60 0.56
C ARG A 136 13.12 -24.25 0.16
N LYS A 137 12.32 -25.25 -0.22
CA LYS A 137 10.92 -25.10 -0.58
C LYS A 137 10.06 -25.81 0.45
N PHE A 138 9.04 -25.12 0.94
CA PHE A 138 8.10 -25.69 1.89
C PHE A 138 6.70 -25.74 1.32
N THR A 139 6.15 -26.94 1.23
CA THR A 139 4.73 -27.15 0.93
C THR A 139 4.02 -27.56 2.21
N PRO A 140 3.02 -26.79 2.68
CA PRO A 140 2.22 -27.17 3.84
C PRO A 140 1.61 -28.58 3.65
N PRO A 141 1.66 -29.46 4.67
CA PRO A 141 1.12 -30.81 4.55
C PRO A 141 -0.36 -30.83 4.17
N GLY A 142 -0.69 -31.56 3.10
CA GLY A 142 -2.05 -31.65 2.56
C GLY A 142 -2.51 -30.44 1.74
N SER A 143 -1.61 -29.50 1.41
CA SER A 143 -1.91 -28.39 0.51
C SER A 143 -2.31 -28.89 -0.88
N THR A 144 -3.50 -28.51 -1.33
CA THR A 144 -4.02 -28.88 -2.65
C THR A 144 -3.60 -27.87 -3.70
N SER A 145 -3.53 -26.59 -3.34
CA SER A 145 -3.30 -25.47 -4.25
C SER A 145 -2.78 -24.23 -3.54
N SER A 146 -2.24 -23.30 -4.33
CA SER A 146 -1.94 -21.89 -4.03
C SER A 146 -1.47 -21.63 -2.60
N THR A 147 -0.18 -21.38 -2.43
CA THR A 147 0.42 -21.07 -1.14
C THR A 147 0.86 -19.61 -1.10
N GLY A 148 0.80 -18.96 0.05
CA GLY A 148 1.22 -17.56 0.18
C GLY A 148 1.75 -17.26 1.59
N PRO A 149 2.92 -16.63 1.74
CA PRO A 149 3.43 -16.21 3.05
C PRO A 149 3.05 -14.77 3.41
N SER A 150 2.91 -14.51 4.71
CA SER A 150 2.86 -13.17 5.29
C SER A 150 3.70 -13.14 6.56
N LEU A 151 4.57 -12.13 6.68
CA LEU A 151 5.44 -11.97 7.84
C LEU A 151 4.78 -11.03 8.86
N ASP A 152 4.76 -11.46 10.12
CA ASP A 152 4.47 -10.65 11.29
C ASP A 152 5.81 -10.20 11.93
N PRO A 153 6.25 -8.96 11.69
CA PRO A 153 7.51 -8.45 12.23
C PRO A 153 7.46 -8.15 13.72
N VAL A 154 6.27 -8.08 14.34
CA VAL A 154 6.13 -7.79 15.78
C VAL A 154 6.39 -9.04 16.60
N ASN A 155 5.89 -10.20 16.13
CA ASN A 155 5.95 -11.46 16.89
C ASN A 155 6.94 -12.48 16.32
N GLY A 156 7.67 -12.14 15.25
CA GLY A 156 8.61 -13.06 14.60
C GLY A 156 7.92 -14.29 14.02
N ARG A 157 6.73 -14.10 13.42
CA ARG A 157 5.91 -15.21 12.89
C ARG A 157 5.80 -15.12 11.38
N LEU A 158 5.88 -16.27 10.73
CA LEU A 158 5.54 -16.43 9.32
C LEU A 158 4.19 -17.15 9.23
N CYS A 159 3.17 -16.45 8.75
CA CYS A 159 1.89 -17.05 8.42
C CYS A 159 1.91 -17.58 6.99
N VAL A 160 1.55 -18.84 6.79
CA VAL A 160 1.42 -19.45 5.45
C VAL A 160 -0.05 -19.80 5.21
N MET A 161 -0.63 -19.16 4.20
CA MET A 161 -1.92 -19.53 3.63
C MET A 161 -1.75 -20.66 2.62
N TYR A 162 -2.67 -21.62 2.64
CA TYR A 162 -2.75 -22.69 1.65
C TYR A 162 -4.17 -23.22 1.56
N HIS A 163 -4.49 -23.93 0.48
CA HIS A 163 -5.78 -24.60 0.35
C HIS A 163 -5.69 -26.04 0.83
N LYS A 164 -6.68 -26.47 1.59
CA LYS A 164 -6.84 -27.85 2.03
C LYS A 164 -8.33 -28.10 2.28
N ASP A 165 -8.82 -29.29 1.91
CA ASP A 165 -10.22 -29.71 2.11
C ASP A 165 -11.26 -28.68 1.61
N GLY A 166 -10.97 -28.03 0.48
CA GLY A 166 -11.82 -27.01 -0.14
C GLY A 166 -11.84 -25.66 0.57
N LYS A 167 -11.00 -25.44 1.59
CA LYS A 167 -10.95 -24.21 2.39
C LYS A 167 -9.56 -23.57 2.36
N ARG A 168 -9.50 -22.29 2.70
CA ARG A 168 -8.24 -21.58 2.97
C ARG A 168 -7.84 -21.80 4.42
N HIS A 169 -6.65 -22.35 4.62
CA HIS A 169 -6.01 -22.57 5.90
C HIS A 169 -4.85 -21.59 6.06
N PHE A 170 -4.62 -21.14 7.29
CA PHE A 170 -3.54 -20.22 7.64
C PHE A 170 -2.82 -20.79 8.85
N THR A 171 -1.56 -21.15 8.69
CA THR A 171 -0.75 -21.72 9.77
C THR A 171 0.44 -20.83 10.05
N ARG A 172 0.69 -20.54 11.33
CA ARG A 172 1.84 -19.75 11.78
C ARG A 172 3.03 -20.66 12.05
N TYR A 173 4.21 -20.14 11.75
CA TYR A 173 5.51 -20.74 12.04
C TYR A 173 6.39 -19.68 12.70
N ASP A 174 7.40 -20.10 13.43
CA ASP A 174 8.49 -19.20 13.82
C ASP A 174 9.29 -18.80 12.58
N SER A 175 9.48 -17.49 12.33
CA SER A 175 10.10 -17.03 11.08
C SER A 175 11.58 -17.40 11.00
N ALA A 176 12.30 -17.39 12.12
CA ALA A 176 13.71 -17.73 12.16
C ALA A 176 13.92 -19.25 11.99
N ALA A 177 13.10 -20.08 12.65
CA ALA A 177 13.13 -21.53 12.45
C ALA A 177 12.76 -21.90 11.00
N ALA A 178 11.70 -21.29 10.45
CA ALA A 178 11.33 -21.49 9.05
C ALA A 178 12.44 -21.09 8.08
N ALA A 179 13.16 -19.99 8.35
CA ALA A 179 14.31 -19.56 7.56
C ALA A 179 15.46 -20.59 7.58
N ALA A 180 15.61 -21.34 8.67
CA ALA A 180 16.55 -22.45 8.81
C ALA A 180 16.04 -23.78 8.20
N GLY A 181 14.81 -23.80 7.68
CA GLY A 181 14.18 -25.00 7.11
C GLY A 181 13.39 -25.83 8.13
N GLU A 182 13.18 -25.32 9.33
CA GLU A 182 12.43 -25.98 10.41
C GLU A 182 10.98 -25.47 10.45
N TRP A 183 10.05 -26.31 9.97
CA TRP A 183 8.64 -25.94 9.80
C TRP A 183 7.76 -26.60 10.85
N THR A 184 7.85 -26.12 12.08
CA THR A 184 6.95 -26.55 13.16
C THR A 184 5.82 -25.53 13.34
N PRO A 185 4.55 -25.93 13.20
CA PRO A 185 3.41 -25.05 13.43
C PRO A 185 3.43 -24.45 14.84
N VAL A 186 3.09 -23.17 14.94
CA VAL A 186 2.94 -22.43 16.20
C VAL A 186 1.46 -22.15 16.42
N GLY A 187 0.90 -22.72 17.49
CA GLY A 187 -0.50 -22.54 17.85
C GLY A 187 -1.46 -23.26 16.88
N THR A 188 -2.69 -22.76 16.82
CA THR A 188 -3.75 -23.33 15.98
C THR A 188 -3.65 -22.86 14.52
N THR A 189 -4.09 -23.71 13.60
CA THR A 189 -4.36 -23.32 12.21
C THR A 189 -5.71 -22.61 12.13
N PHE A 190 -5.73 -21.39 11.61
CA PHE A 190 -6.97 -20.70 11.29
C PHE A 190 -7.56 -21.27 9.99
N VAL A 191 -8.86 -21.50 9.97
CA VAL A 191 -9.59 -21.95 8.78
C VAL A 191 -10.62 -20.89 8.44
N MET A 192 -10.57 -20.38 7.20
CA MET A 192 -11.50 -19.34 6.75
C MET A 192 -12.96 -19.81 6.95
N PRO A 193 -13.81 -19.03 7.64
CA PRO A 193 -15.22 -19.37 7.81
C PRO A 193 -15.97 -19.43 6.48
N ALA A 194 -17.04 -20.23 6.45
CA ALA A 194 -17.91 -20.31 5.28
C ALA A 194 -18.71 -19.01 5.09
N GLY A 195 -18.96 -18.61 3.83
CA GLY A 195 -19.74 -17.42 3.48
C GLY A 195 -18.98 -16.10 3.61
N GLU A 196 -17.70 -16.11 3.98
CA GLU A 196 -16.87 -14.88 4.02
C GLU A 196 -16.53 -14.33 2.63
N ASP A 197 -16.81 -15.10 1.58
CA ASP A 197 -16.78 -14.69 0.19
C ASP A 197 -18.07 -13.98 -0.26
N VAL A 198 -19.11 -13.89 0.56
CA VAL A 198 -20.33 -13.14 0.21
C VAL A 198 -20.07 -11.64 0.28
N THR A 199 -20.40 -10.94 -0.80
CA THR A 199 -20.33 -9.47 -0.88
C THR A 199 -21.39 -8.86 0.06
N PRO A 200 -21.00 -7.97 0.99
CA PRO A 200 -21.95 -7.30 1.86
C PRO A 200 -22.70 -6.20 1.10
N ASP A 201 -23.94 -5.92 1.54
CA ASP A 201 -24.70 -4.78 1.03
C ASP A 201 -24.04 -3.47 1.48
N VAL A 202 -23.65 -2.64 0.53
CA VAL A 202 -23.09 -1.30 0.76
C VAL A 202 -23.65 -0.33 -0.27
N HIS A 203 -23.71 0.95 0.07
CA HIS A 203 -24.20 1.97 -0.86
C HIS A 203 -23.18 2.18 -1.99
N THR A 204 -23.60 1.91 -3.22
CA THR A 204 -22.76 2.01 -4.42
C THR A 204 -23.55 2.62 -5.59
N PRO A 205 -22.85 3.23 -6.58
CA PRO A 205 -23.48 3.75 -7.79
C PRO A 205 -24.01 2.64 -8.72
N HIS A 206 -23.45 1.43 -8.62
CA HIS A 206 -23.83 0.27 -9.42
C HIS A 206 -23.91 -0.99 -8.55
N PRO A 207 -24.73 -1.99 -8.93
CA PRO A 207 -24.74 -3.29 -8.26
C PRO A 207 -23.33 -3.92 -8.22
N LEU A 208 -23.04 -4.63 -7.13
CA LEU A 208 -21.80 -5.38 -6.97
C LEU A 208 -22.00 -6.84 -7.35
N GLN A 209 -20.92 -7.49 -7.80
CA GLN A 209 -20.90 -8.96 -7.87
C GLN A 209 -21.14 -9.56 -6.48
N LYS A 210 -21.85 -10.69 -6.43
CA LYS A 210 -22.28 -11.33 -5.16
C LYS A 210 -21.16 -12.05 -4.41
N THR A 211 -19.99 -12.21 -5.04
CA THR A 211 -18.84 -12.91 -4.48
C THR A 211 -17.62 -11.99 -4.46
N LEU A 212 -16.92 -11.98 -3.33
CA LEU A 212 -15.69 -11.27 -3.09
C LEU A 212 -14.50 -12.00 -3.69
N VAL A 213 -13.64 -11.26 -4.36
CA VAL A 213 -12.33 -11.72 -4.85
C VAL A 213 -11.27 -11.44 -3.77
N SER A 214 -10.37 -12.39 -3.54
CA SER A 214 -9.28 -12.26 -2.56
C SER A 214 -8.11 -11.51 -3.18
N GLN A 215 -7.67 -10.42 -2.54
CA GLN A 215 -6.58 -9.55 -3.00
C GLN A 215 -5.37 -9.56 -2.07
N GLY A 216 -5.40 -10.40 -1.05
CA GLY A 216 -4.28 -10.60 -0.13
C GLY A 216 -4.76 -10.91 1.28
N PHE A 217 -3.80 -11.27 2.14
CA PHE A 217 -4.02 -11.41 3.57
C PHE A 217 -2.74 -11.07 4.33
N THR A 218 -2.88 -10.77 5.62
CA THR A 218 -1.76 -10.71 6.55
C THR A 218 -2.23 -11.12 7.95
N ALA A 219 -1.29 -11.47 8.81
CA ALA A 219 -1.57 -11.77 10.21
C ALA A 219 -0.67 -10.89 11.09
N LEU A 220 -1.23 -10.42 12.21
CA LEU A 220 -0.50 -9.71 13.24
C LEU A 220 -0.99 -10.21 14.59
N GLY A 221 -0.11 -10.84 15.36
CA GLY A 221 -0.48 -11.50 16.60
C GLY A 221 -1.60 -12.53 16.37
N ASP A 222 -2.70 -12.38 17.09
CA ASP A 222 -3.89 -13.24 17.01
C ASP A 222 -5.02 -12.65 16.14
N VAL A 223 -4.68 -11.79 15.18
CA VAL A 223 -5.66 -11.26 14.21
C VAL A 223 -5.23 -11.62 12.78
N LEU A 224 -6.15 -12.21 12.02
CA LEU A 224 -6.01 -12.36 10.57
C LEU A 224 -6.75 -11.22 9.87
N TYR A 225 -6.07 -10.56 8.93
CA TYR A 225 -6.67 -9.57 8.04
C TYR A 225 -6.80 -10.16 6.63
N SER A 226 -8.00 -10.11 6.08
CA SER A 226 -8.30 -10.51 4.71
C SER A 226 -8.64 -9.26 3.90
N TYR A 227 -7.96 -9.07 2.78
CA TYR A 227 -8.21 -7.98 1.84
C TYR A 227 -8.96 -8.52 0.63
N GLN A 228 -10.12 -7.95 0.35
CA GLN A 228 -11.08 -8.48 -0.61
C GLN A 228 -11.64 -7.36 -1.48
N TRP A 229 -12.18 -7.75 -2.63
CA TRP A 229 -12.74 -6.83 -3.61
C TRP A 229 -14.06 -7.34 -4.17
N ALA A 230 -15.03 -6.42 -4.28
CA ALA A 230 -16.24 -6.63 -5.06
C ALA A 230 -16.19 -5.72 -6.29
N PRO A 231 -16.01 -6.27 -7.50
CA PRO A 231 -16.21 -5.49 -8.73
C PRO A 231 -17.68 -5.10 -8.90
N TYR A 232 -17.93 -4.02 -9.65
CA TYR A 232 -19.27 -3.74 -10.14
C TYR A 232 -19.72 -4.80 -11.15
N ASP A 233 -21.03 -5.05 -11.17
CA ASP A 233 -21.68 -5.83 -12.21
C ASP A 233 -22.00 -4.93 -13.43
N ALA A 234 -20.94 -4.42 -14.06
CA ALA A 234 -21.00 -3.49 -15.19
C ALA A 234 -19.88 -3.77 -16.21
N ALA A 235 -19.97 -3.14 -17.39
CA ALA A 235 -18.99 -3.32 -18.46
C ALA A 235 -17.58 -2.86 -18.07
N ASP A 236 -17.48 -1.75 -17.34
CA ASP A 236 -16.26 -1.37 -16.61
C ASP A 236 -16.42 -1.78 -15.15
N LYS A 237 -15.60 -2.74 -14.72
CA LYS A 237 -15.64 -3.29 -13.35
C LYS A 237 -14.93 -2.37 -12.34
N PHE A 238 -14.32 -1.29 -12.82
CA PHE A 238 -13.54 -0.37 -12.01
C PHE A 238 -14.17 1.02 -11.91
N PRO A 239 -13.94 1.73 -10.79
CA PRO A 239 -13.41 1.18 -9.55
C PRO A 239 -14.46 0.28 -8.88
N GLY A 240 -14.10 -0.89 -8.36
CA GLY A 240 -15.01 -1.65 -7.49
C GLY A 240 -14.91 -1.21 -6.01
N VAL A 241 -15.45 -2.01 -5.10
CA VAL A 241 -15.38 -1.76 -3.64
C VAL A 241 -14.39 -2.69 -2.97
N ALA A 242 -13.40 -2.12 -2.30
CA ALA A 242 -12.41 -2.86 -1.53
C ALA A 242 -12.85 -2.99 -0.06
N PHE A 243 -12.68 -4.17 0.51
CA PHE A 243 -13.04 -4.50 1.88
C PHE A 243 -11.84 -5.04 2.63
N LEU A 244 -11.67 -4.59 3.86
CA LEU A 244 -10.75 -5.20 4.81
C LEU A 244 -11.59 -5.84 5.92
N THR A 245 -11.30 -7.11 6.20
CA THR A 245 -11.98 -7.88 7.25
C THR A 245 -10.95 -8.37 8.25
N SER A 246 -11.18 -8.15 9.55
CA SER A 246 -10.38 -8.70 10.64
C SER A 246 -11.10 -9.87 11.30
N TYR A 247 -10.34 -10.90 11.64
CA TYR A 247 -10.83 -12.09 12.35
C TYR A 247 -9.99 -12.36 13.58
N ASP A 248 -10.65 -12.76 14.65
CA ASP A 248 -9.98 -13.35 15.80
C ASP A 248 -9.44 -14.72 15.40
N TRP A 249 -8.14 -14.92 15.58
CA TRP A 249 -7.44 -16.12 15.12
C TRP A 249 -7.94 -17.38 15.84
N ASN A 250 -8.24 -17.28 17.13
CA ASN A 250 -8.50 -18.43 17.98
C ASN A 250 -9.92 -18.94 17.82
N THR A 251 -10.87 -18.04 17.62
CA THR A 251 -12.30 -18.34 17.52
C THR A 251 -12.79 -18.44 16.08
N GLY A 252 -12.06 -17.86 15.12
CA GLY A 252 -12.52 -17.74 13.74
C GLY A 252 -13.61 -16.68 13.53
N GLN A 253 -13.99 -15.95 14.59
CA GLN A 253 -15.06 -14.96 14.49
C GLN A 253 -14.56 -13.70 13.80
N ARG A 254 -15.40 -13.15 12.92
CA ARG A 254 -15.18 -11.83 12.33
C ARG A 254 -15.29 -10.76 13.42
N ILE A 255 -14.23 -9.99 13.60
CA ILE A 255 -14.19 -8.84 14.51
C ILE A 255 -14.86 -7.65 13.83
N ASP A 256 -14.40 -7.30 12.63
CA ASP A 256 -14.93 -6.18 11.86
C ASP A 256 -14.76 -6.40 10.35
N ARG A 257 -15.57 -5.71 9.55
CA ARG A 257 -15.44 -5.61 8.10
C ARG A 257 -15.82 -4.20 7.67
N GLN A 258 -14.91 -3.53 6.98
CA GLN A 258 -15.11 -2.15 6.55
C GLN A 258 -14.72 -1.97 5.08
N VAL A 259 -15.40 -1.03 4.43
CA VAL A 259 -14.97 -0.51 3.14
C VAL A 259 -13.67 0.26 3.36
N VAL A 260 -12.64 -0.06 2.59
CA VAL A 260 -11.41 0.74 2.59
C VAL A 260 -11.72 2.03 1.84
N THR A 261 -11.56 3.19 2.48
CA THR A 261 -11.92 4.51 1.91
C THR A 261 -10.72 5.32 1.41
N ASN A 262 -9.50 4.88 1.71
CA ASN A 262 -8.27 5.57 1.27
C ASN A 262 -8.17 5.63 -0.27
N ALA A 263 -7.42 6.59 -0.80
CA ALA A 263 -7.15 6.69 -2.24
C ALA A 263 -8.40 6.75 -3.14
N ASP A 264 -9.45 7.41 -2.66
CA ASP A 264 -10.77 7.57 -3.28
C ASP A 264 -10.81 8.39 -4.59
N GLY A 265 -9.70 9.00 -4.99
CA GLY A 265 -9.58 9.74 -6.25
C GLY A 265 -8.79 9.00 -7.33
N LEU A 266 -8.36 7.76 -7.07
CA LEU A 266 -7.79 6.90 -8.11
C LEU A 266 -8.89 6.43 -9.08
N THR A 267 -8.62 6.46 -10.38
CA THR A 267 -9.58 6.09 -11.42
C THR A 267 -9.91 4.60 -11.42
N ARG A 268 -8.88 3.74 -11.41
CA ARG A 268 -9.06 2.28 -11.41
C ARG A 268 -9.22 1.73 -10.01
N ARG A 269 -8.37 2.17 -9.08
CA ARG A 269 -8.41 1.84 -7.64
C ARG A 269 -8.61 0.34 -7.38
N GLU A 270 -7.80 -0.48 -8.01
CA GLU A 270 -7.82 -1.93 -7.85
C GLU A 270 -7.05 -2.30 -6.56
N PRO A 271 -7.66 -2.95 -5.55
CA PRO A 271 -6.98 -3.33 -4.31
C PRO A 271 -5.91 -4.40 -4.56
N GLU A 272 -4.67 -4.22 -4.09
CA GLU A 272 -3.55 -5.13 -4.38
C GLU A 272 -2.61 -5.30 -3.18
N GLY A 273 -2.76 -6.40 -2.46
CA GLY A 273 -1.89 -6.78 -1.34
C GLY A 273 -2.18 -6.06 -0.02
N VAL A 274 -1.85 -6.77 1.07
CA VAL A 274 -1.93 -6.28 2.45
C VAL A 274 -0.75 -6.86 3.23
N THR A 275 -0.18 -6.07 4.14
CA THR A 275 0.98 -6.49 4.94
C THR A 275 1.00 -5.72 6.26
N THR A 276 1.93 -6.05 7.14
CA THR A 276 2.17 -5.26 8.35
C THR A 276 3.59 -4.72 8.40
N GLU A 277 3.77 -3.62 9.13
CA GLU A 277 5.09 -3.05 9.39
C GLU A 277 5.18 -2.56 10.84
N VAL A 278 6.41 -2.35 11.31
CA VAL A 278 6.69 -1.51 12.48
C VAL A 278 7.37 -0.25 11.97
N ASP A 279 6.73 0.89 12.13
CA ASP A 279 7.28 2.17 11.69
C ASP A 279 8.56 2.48 12.47
N PRO A 280 9.69 2.73 11.78
CA PRO A 280 10.99 2.78 12.45
C PRO A 280 11.19 4.07 13.27
N ALA A 281 10.46 5.13 12.94
CA ALA A 281 10.58 6.41 13.64
C ALA A 281 9.77 6.42 14.94
N THR A 282 8.63 5.72 14.95
CA THR A 282 7.70 5.76 16.06
C THR A 282 7.70 4.47 16.86
N GLY A 283 7.96 3.31 16.25
CA GLY A 283 7.72 1.98 16.83
C GLY A 283 6.25 1.54 16.74
N GLU A 284 5.42 2.24 15.97
CA GLU A 284 4.02 1.89 15.75
C GLU A 284 3.87 0.71 14.80
N ALA A 285 3.13 -0.34 15.20
CA ALA A 285 2.68 -1.37 14.28
C ALA A 285 1.61 -0.80 13.33
N ARG A 286 1.65 -1.11 12.04
CA ARG A 286 0.65 -0.61 11.08
C ARG A 286 0.17 -1.72 10.16
N LEU A 287 -1.10 -1.67 9.80
CA LEU A 287 -1.69 -2.51 8.77
C LEU A 287 -1.67 -1.74 7.44
N LEU A 288 -0.89 -2.24 6.48
CA LEU A 288 -0.70 -1.62 5.17
C LEU A 288 -1.56 -2.33 4.13
N PHE A 289 -2.04 -1.58 3.15
CA PHE A 289 -2.81 -2.11 2.03
C PHE A 289 -2.49 -1.33 0.75
N GLY A 290 -2.46 -2.04 -0.37
CA GLY A 290 -2.15 -1.46 -1.68
C GLY A 290 -3.38 -1.18 -2.53
N PHE A 291 -3.24 -0.18 -3.40
CA PHE A 291 -4.09 0.05 -4.56
C PHE A 291 -3.23 0.23 -5.80
N SER A 292 -3.68 -0.37 -6.89
CA SER A 292 -3.20 -0.18 -8.24
C SER A 292 -4.06 0.85 -8.97
N ASN A 293 -3.41 1.76 -9.68
CA ASN A 293 -4.09 2.69 -10.56
C ASN A 293 -3.52 2.65 -11.98
N THR A 294 -4.26 3.28 -12.89
CA THR A 294 -3.73 3.77 -14.16
C THR A 294 -3.94 5.26 -14.14
N VAL A 295 -2.88 6.04 -14.04
CA VAL A 295 -2.97 7.49 -14.10
C VAL A 295 -3.00 7.88 -15.59
N PRO A 296 -4.03 8.62 -16.06
CA PRO A 296 -3.98 9.25 -17.37
C PRO A 296 -2.69 10.09 -17.50
N ASP A 297 -2.02 10.02 -18.65
CA ASP A 297 -0.78 10.74 -18.96
C ASP A 297 0.52 10.28 -18.25
N THR A 298 0.53 9.13 -17.58
CA THR A 298 1.79 8.43 -17.23
C THR A 298 2.20 7.43 -18.32
N THR A 299 3.32 6.72 -18.13
CA THR A 299 3.93 5.79 -19.10
C THR A 299 3.02 4.62 -19.55
N GLY A 300 1.83 4.49 -18.98
CA GLY A 300 0.91 3.36 -19.20
C GLY A 300 1.20 2.16 -18.30
N SER A 301 2.30 2.18 -17.54
CA SER A 301 2.57 1.23 -16.47
C SER A 301 1.54 1.38 -15.35
N ARG A 302 1.21 0.28 -14.67
CA ARG A 302 0.43 0.33 -13.43
C ARG A 302 1.28 0.95 -12.33
N ASP A 303 0.66 1.79 -11.53
CA ASP A 303 1.29 2.37 -10.35
C ASP A 303 0.87 1.62 -9.08
N VAL A 304 1.53 1.96 -7.97
CA VAL A 304 1.12 1.54 -6.63
C VAL A 304 0.91 2.75 -5.72
N THR A 305 -0.17 2.72 -4.97
CA THR A 305 -0.44 3.56 -3.80
C THR A 305 -0.59 2.65 -2.59
N ILE A 306 0.11 2.93 -1.50
CA ILE A 306 0.07 2.14 -0.27
C ILE A 306 -0.44 3.01 0.86
N GLY A 307 -1.62 2.68 1.36
CA GLY A 307 -2.21 3.27 2.56
C GLY A 307 -1.88 2.45 3.80
N PHE A 308 -2.19 2.99 4.97
CA PHE A 308 -2.12 2.23 6.20
C PHE A 308 -3.18 2.65 7.23
N TYR A 309 -3.62 1.69 8.04
CA TYR A 309 -4.32 1.95 9.30
C TYR A 309 -3.28 2.11 10.41
N PRO A 310 -3.27 3.24 11.13
CA PRO A 310 -2.38 3.40 12.28
C PRO A 310 -3.00 2.77 13.52
N THR A 311 -2.17 2.17 14.37
CA THR A 311 -2.62 1.50 15.61
C THR A 311 -2.60 2.41 16.83
N ARG A 312 -1.87 3.53 16.78
CA ARG A 312 -1.82 4.46 17.90
C ARG A 312 -3.14 5.21 18.09
N PRO A 313 -3.60 5.41 19.33
CA PRO A 313 -4.75 6.25 19.58
C PRO A 313 -4.47 7.70 19.19
N ALA A 314 -5.54 8.46 18.94
CA ALA A 314 -5.44 9.89 18.78
C ALA A 314 -5.02 10.55 20.10
N VAL A 315 -4.25 11.63 20.02
CA VAL A 315 -3.91 12.50 21.16
C VAL A 315 -4.74 13.76 21.03
N ASP A 316 -5.51 14.11 22.06
CA ASP A 316 -6.45 15.24 22.05
C ASP A 316 -7.40 15.26 20.84
N GLY A 317 -7.84 14.07 20.41
CA GLY A 317 -8.72 13.89 19.26
C GLY A 317 -8.05 14.00 17.89
N VAL A 318 -6.73 14.23 17.85
CA VAL A 318 -5.94 14.33 16.61
C VAL A 318 -5.05 13.11 16.42
N LYS A 319 -5.12 12.49 15.23
CA LYS A 319 -4.21 11.42 14.79
C LYS A 319 -3.22 12.02 13.81
N VAL A 320 -1.92 11.94 14.08
CA VAL A 320 -0.89 12.33 13.11
C VAL A 320 -0.63 11.15 12.18
N LEU A 321 -0.95 11.30 10.89
CA LEU A 321 -0.82 10.26 9.87
C LEU A 321 0.49 10.38 9.10
N ALA A 322 0.97 11.60 8.91
CA ALA A 322 2.33 11.91 8.48
C ALA A 322 2.69 13.24 9.14
N ASP A 323 3.86 13.30 9.78
CA ASP A 323 4.29 14.54 10.44
C ASP A 323 4.89 15.53 9.43
N TRP A 324 5.31 16.69 9.92
CA TRP A 324 5.83 17.79 9.11
C TRP A 324 7.01 17.39 8.23
N GLU A 325 6.83 17.56 6.92
CA GLU A 325 7.86 17.39 5.91
C GLU A 325 8.00 18.65 5.06
N ASP A 326 9.24 18.96 4.67
CA ASP A 326 9.52 20.11 3.82
C ASP A 326 8.98 19.90 2.40
N LEU A 327 8.51 20.98 1.80
CA LEU A 327 8.14 21.02 0.39
C LEU A 327 9.40 21.16 -0.46
N THR A 328 9.41 20.53 -1.63
CA THR A 328 10.40 20.83 -2.68
C THR A 328 9.92 22.05 -3.45
N LEU A 329 10.61 23.18 -3.32
CA LEU A 329 10.22 24.43 -3.99
C LEU A 329 10.72 24.50 -5.43
N GLU A 330 9.96 25.22 -6.27
CA GLU A 330 10.36 25.50 -7.66
C GLU A 330 11.46 26.56 -7.73
N PRO A 331 12.25 26.62 -8.83
CA PRO A 331 13.18 27.71 -9.07
C PRO A 331 12.48 29.08 -8.99
N GLY A 332 13.13 30.05 -8.33
CA GLY A 332 12.55 31.38 -8.09
C GLY A 332 11.57 31.46 -6.91
N VAL A 333 11.31 30.34 -6.23
CA VAL A 333 10.56 30.28 -4.98
C VAL A 333 11.49 29.87 -3.84
N SER A 334 11.51 30.69 -2.79
CA SER A 334 12.38 30.48 -1.62
C SER A 334 11.56 30.41 -0.33
N PRO A 335 12.03 29.69 0.70
CA PRO A 335 11.42 29.77 2.03
C PRO A 335 11.40 31.23 2.52
N GLY A 336 10.31 31.62 3.19
CA GLY A 336 10.22 32.86 3.95
C GLY A 336 10.82 32.71 5.35
N ALA A 337 10.27 33.43 6.32
CA ALA A 337 10.70 33.33 7.72
C ALA A 337 10.49 31.93 8.29
N ASP A 338 9.31 31.36 8.03
CA ASP A 338 8.97 30.00 8.41
C ASP A 338 9.10 29.04 7.23
N ARG A 339 9.76 27.91 7.47
CA ARG A 339 10.00 26.90 6.44
C ARG A 339 8.66 26.32 5.94
N PRO A 340 8.44 26.26 4.62
CA PRO A 340 7.22 25.69 4.06
C PRO A 340 7.21 24.18 4.27
N ARG A 341 6.20 23.69 5.02
CA ARG A 341 6.02 22.26 5.33
C ARG A 341 4.59 21.81 5.19
N GLY A 342 4.40 20.52 4.99
CA GLY A 342 3.10 19.86 4.99
C GLY A 342 3.05 18.70 5.98
N ARG A 343 1.83 18.33 6.43
CA ARG A 343 1.57 17.13 7.22
C ARG A 343 0.17 16.57 6.93
N LEU A 344 -0.06 15.31 7.26
CA LEU A 344 -1.40 14.70 7.26
C LEU A 344 -1.84 14.41 8.68
N ILE A 345 -3.02 14.90 9.05
CA ILE A 345 -3.67 14.59 10.32
C ILE A 345 -5.07 14.06 10.07
N ALA A 346 -5.63 13.33 11.03
CA ALA A 346 -7.04 13.06 11.11
C ALA A 346 -7.65 13.68 12.37
N LEU A 347 -8.82 14.30 12.21
CA LEU A 347 -9.61 14.87 13.29
C LEU A 347 -11.08 14.49 13.02
N ALA A 348 -11.75 13.91 14.02
CA ALA A 348 -13.13 13.46 13.92
C ALA A 348 -13.43 12.62 12.65
N GLY A 349 -12.52 11.68 12.32
CA GLY A 349 -12.64 10.80 11.16
C GLY A 349 -12.32 11.45 9.80
N THR A 350 -12.03 12.76 9.76
CA THR A 350 -11.67 13.47 8.53
C THR A 350 -10.16 13.64 8.44
N THR A 351 -9.58 13.26 7.30
CA THR A 351 -8.16 13.49 7.01
C THR A 351 -7.94 14.87 6.41
N TYR A 352 -7.00 15.64 6.97
CA TYR A 352 -6.63 16.97 6.53
C TYR A 352 -5.16 16.99 6.06
N LEU A 353 -4.93 17.57 4.89
CA LEU A 353 -3.61 18.07 4.51
C LEU A 353 -3.45 19.46 5.12
N GLN A 354 -2.50 19.60 6.03
CA GLN A 354 -2.13 20.89 6.61
C GLN A 354 -0.82 21.35 6.01
N LEU A 355 -0.79 22.60 5.56
CA LEU A 355 0.42 23.30 5.16
C LEU A 355 0.71 24.38 6.20
N ARG A 356 1.98 24.76 6.33
CA ARG A 356 2.41 25.90 7.17
C ARG A 356 3.65 26.57 6.59
N GLY A 357 3.92 27.77 7.09
CA GLY A 357 5.10 28.55 6.73
C GLY A 357 4.86 29.41 5.51
N THR A 358 5.92 30.10 5.07
CA THR A 358 5.81 31.15 4.05
C THR A 358 6.76 30.86 2.90
N VAL A 359 6.38 31.27 1.69
CA VAL A 359 7.28 31.30 0.53
C VAL A 359 7.39 32.72 0.00
N THR A 360 8.57 33.07 -0.51
CA THR A 360 8.82 34.30 -1.27
C THR A 360 9.08 33.95 -2.73
N CYS A 361 8.65 34.82 -3.64
CA CYS A 361 8.74 34.62 -5.08
C CYS A 361 9.54 35.76 -5.70
N SER A 362 10.65 35.45 -6.37
CA SER A 362 11.53 36.44 -7.01
C SER A 362 11.70 36.13 -8.49
N PRO A 363 11.38 37.05 -9.42
CA PRO A 363 10.98 38.45 -9.21
C PRO A 363 9.52 38.64 -8.76
N GLY A 364 8.76 37.57 -8.63
CA GLY A 364 7.32 37.55 -8.34
C GLY A 364 6.58 36.74 -9.40
N LEU A 365 5.53 36.04 -9.01
CA LEU A 365 4.70 35.28 -9.96
C LEU A 365 3.79 36.24 -10.70
N THR A 366 3.86 36.25 -12.02
CA THR A 366 3.03 37.11 -12.90
C THR A 366 1.95 36.34 -13.66
N ALA A 367 1.89 35.02 -13.47
CA ALA A 367 0.86 34.12 -13.98
C ALA A 367 0.70 32.94 -13.01
N ASP A 368 -0.39 32.18 -13.18
CA ASP A 368 -0.62 30.94 -12.44
C ASP A 368 0.57 30.01 -12.60
N SER A 369 1.15 29.59 -11.49
CA SER A 369 2.46 28.93 -11.48
C SER A 369 2.51 27.81 -10.44
N ARG A 370 3.29 26.78 -10.72
CA ARG A 370 3.71 25.85 -9.69
C ARG A 370 4.71 26.54 -8.78
N ILE A 371 4.54 26.36 -7.47
CA ILE A 371 5.42 26.95 -6.45
C ILE A 371 6.22 25.89 -5.68
N GLY A 372 5.79 24.63 -5.76
CA GLY A 372 6.52 23.52 -5.19
C GLY A 372 5.84 22.18 -5.44
N THR A 373 6.33 21.19 -4.70
CA THR A 373 5.88 19.81 -4.75
C THR A 373 5.78 19.25 -3.35
N LEU A 374 4.65 18.61 -3.06
CA LEU A 374 4.45 17.86 -1.83
C LEU A 374 5.30 16.58 -1.86
N PRO A 375 5.92 16.20 -0.72
CA PRO A 375 6.42 14.86 -0.48
C PRO A 375 5.36 13.81 -0.86
N HIS A 376 5.80 12.67 -1.41
CA HIS A 376 4.89 11.73 -2.05
C HIS A 376 3.76 11.23 -1.12
N ARG A 377 4.04 10.98 0.16
CA ARG A 377 3.02 10.57 1.14
C ARG A 377 1.99 11.65 1.49
N LEU A 378 2.27 12.92 1.19
CA LEU A 378 1.37 14.05 1.44
C LEU A 378 0.51 14.41 0.22
N ARG A 379 0.77 13.81 -0.95
CA ARG A 379 0.04 14.09 -2.19
C ARG A 379 -1.44 13.78 -2.04
N ALA A 380 -2.29 14.70 -2.49
CA ALA A 380 -3.73 14.53 -2.42
C ALA A 380 -4.20 13.50 -3.45
N THR A 381 -5.23 12.72 -3.13
CA THR A 381 -5.82 11.77 -4.09
C THR A 381 -6.86 12.43 -4.98
N ARG A 382 -7.34 13.61 -4.59
CA ARG A 382 -8.28 14.45 -5.34
C ARG A 382 -7.74 15.87 -5.39
N LEU A 383 -8.22 16.64 -6.36
CA LEU A 383 -7.97 18.08 -6.41
C LEU A 383 -8.41 18.71 -5.08
N THR A 384 -7.44 19.24 -4.34
CA THR A 384 -7.63 19.91 -3.07
C THR A 384 -7.25 21.36 -3.25
N ARG A 385 -8.10 22.28 -2.79
CA ARG A 385 -7.91 23.72 -2.97
C ARG A 385 -8.17 24.49 -1.70
N GLN A 386 -7.44 25.58 -1.51
CA GLN A 386 -7.63 26.49 -0.39
C GLN A 386 -7.23 27.91 -0.78
N ASN A 387 -7.97 28.91 -0.28
CA ASN A 387 -7.55 30.31 -0.40
C ASN A 387 -6.60 30.63 0.77
N VAL A 388 -5.49 31.28 0.47
CA VAL A 388 -4.44 31.59 1.45
C VAL A 388 -3.99 33.05 1.34
N PRO A 389 -3.46 33.64 2.41
CA PRO A 389 -2.90 34.99 2.36
C PRO A 389 -1.70 35.10 1.40
N ARG A 390 -1.59 36.28 0.78
CA ARG A 390 -0.44 36.68 -0.04
C ARG A 390 -0.16 38.18 0.15
N ASN A 391 0.88 38.69 -0.52
CA ASN A 391 1.16 40.12 -0.56
C ASN A 391 -0.09 40.95 -0.91
N ASN A 392 -0.35 41.97 -0.11
CA ASN A 392 -1.44 42.90 -0.34
C ASN A 392 -0.99 43.99 -1.32
N ASN A 393 -1.30 43.77 -2.60
CA ASN A 393 -1.13 44.78 -3.64
C ASN A 393 -2.49 45.03 -4.31
N THR A 394 -2.83 46.31 -4.51
CA THR A 394 -4.12 46.77 -5.06
C THR A 394 -5.37 46.18 -4.39
N GLY A 395 -5.28 45.87 -3.08
CA GLY A 395 -6.38 45.30 -2.29
C GLY A 395 -6.60 43.79 -2.47
N ARG A 396 -5.79 43.11 -3.28
CA ARG A 396 -5.84 41.65 -3.45
C ARG A 396 -4.89 40.97 -2.47
N CYS A 397 -5.43 40.47 -1.36
CA CYS A 397 -4.68 39.87 -0.26
C CYS A 397 -4.73 38.33 -0.19
N VAL A 398 -5.39 37.67 -1.15
CA VAL A 398 -5.51 36.21 -1.20
C VAL A 398 -5.16 35.65 -2.57
N CYS A 399 -4.56 34.47 -2.59
CA CYS A 399 -4.47 33.61 -3.78
C CYS A 399 -5.11 32.26 -3.48
N ARG A 400 -5.39 31.49 -4.53
CA ARG A 400 -5.83 30.10 -4.40
C ARG A 400 -4.63 29.18 -4.57
N LEU A 401 -4.45 28.25 -3.66
CA LEU A 401 -3.56 27.10 -3.84
C LEU A 401 -4.37 25.88 -4.25
N GLU A 402 -3.82 25.09 -5.16
CA GLU A 402 -4.35 23.78 -5.51
C GLU A 402 -3.24 22.72 -5.52
N THR A 403 -3.62 21.49 -5.16
CA THR A 403 -2.78 20.30 -5.30
C THR A 403 -3.61 19.08 -5.66
N ASP A 404 -2.96 18.10 -6.28
CA ASP A 404 -3.58 16.91 -6.86
C ASP A 404 -2.67 15.66 -6.66
N VAL A 405 -2.97 14.58 -7.38
CA VAL A 405 -2.26 13.29 -7.31
C VAL A 405 -0.77 13.40 -7.66
N THR A 406 -0.39 14.40 -8.45
CA THR A 406 1.01 14.64 -8.83
C THR A 406 1.81 15.26 -7.67
N GLY A 407 1.12 15.82 -6.67
CA GLY A 407 1.72 16.58 -5.58
C GLY A 407 2.17 17.98 -5.97
N ALA A 408 1.97 18.42 -7.21
CA ALA A 408 2.25 19.80 -7.58
C ALA A 408 1.41 20.74 -6.72
N LEU A 409 2.06 21.74 -6.12
CA LEU A 409 1.40 22.83 -5.41
C LEU A 409 1.41 24.05 -6.33
N ARG A 410 0.22 24.47 -6.78
CA ARG A 410 0.06 25.57 -7.75
C ARG A 410 -0.63 26.75 -7.11
N ALA A 411 -0.10 27.94 -7.36
CA ALA A 411 -0.70 29.21 -6.95
C ALA A 411 -1.43 29.85 -8.13
N TYR A 412 -2.64 30.33 -7.87
CA TYR A 412 -3.53 30.95 -8.85
C TYR A 412 -3.88 32.38 -8.47
N GLY A 413 -4.06 33.24 -9.48
CA GLY A 413 -4.47 34.64 -9.32
C GLY A 413 -3.33 35.65 -9.42
N ALA A 414 -2.17 35.22 -9.92
CA ALA A 414 -1.07 36.11 -10.28
C ALA A 414 -1.32 36.76 -11.64
N THR A 415 -0.99 38.04 -11.78
CA THR A 415 -1.04 38.79 -13.05
C THR A 415 0.17 39.70 -13.16
N SER A 416 0.52 40.16 -14.37
CA SER A 416 1.60 41.16 -14.57
C SER A 416 1.45 42.39 -13.69
N ASP A 417 0.21 42.89 -13.55
CA ASP A 417 -0.09 44.12 -12.81
C ASP A 417 -0.25 43.89 -11.31
N ASN A 418 -0.19 42.63 -10.87
CA ASN A 418 -0.38 42.24 -9.49
C ASN A 418 0.33 40.93 -9.18
N ALA A 419 1.65 41.00 -9.26
CA ALA A 419 2.50 39.86 -9.02
C ALA A 419 2.38 39.35 -7.58
N ILE A 420 2.45 38.03 -7.42
CA ILE A 420 2.54 37.40 -6.10
C ILE A 420 4.02 37.37 -5.70
N THR A 421 4.38 38.10 -4.65
CA THR A 421 5.76 38.18 -4.14
C THR A 421 5.98 37.35 -2.89
N TRP A 422 4.91 37.01 -2.16
CA TRP A 422 4.94 36.03 -1.08
C TRP A 422 3.57 35.37 -0.89
N ILE A 423 3.57 34.16 -0.34
CA ILE A 423 2.38 33.39 0.04
C ILE A 423 2.61 32.82 1.43
N ASP A 424 1.61 32.94 2.31
CA ASP A 424 1.62 32.36 3.64
C ASP A 424 0.62 31.19 3.70
N PHE A 425 1.05 30.04 4.20
CA PHE A 425 0.22 28.84 4.29
C PHE A 425 -0.60 28.77 5.58
N GLY A 426 -0.36 29.66 6.55
CA GLY A 426 -1.04 29.70 7.84
C GLY A 426 -0.22 29.11 8.97
#